data_AF-A0A7J8ALN2-F1
#
_entry.id   AF-A0A7J8ALN2-F1
#
_cell.length_a   1.000
_cell.length_b   1.000
_cell.length_c   1.000
_cell.angle_alpha   90.00
_cell.angle_beta   90.00
_cell.angle_gamma   90.00
#
_symmetry.space_group_name_H-M   'P 1'
#
loop_
_entity.id
_entity.type
_entity.pdbx_description
1 polymer ?
#
loop_
_entity_poly.entity_id
_entity_poly.type
_entity_poly.pdbx_seq_one_letter_code
_entity_poly.pdbx_strand_id
1 'polypeptide(L)'
;MSPGGKFDFDDGGCYVGGWEAGRAHGYGVCTGPGAQGEYSGCWAHGFESLGVFTGPGGHSYQGHWQQGKREGLGVERKSRWTYRGEWLGGLKGRSGVWESASGLRYAGLWKDGFQDGYGTETYSDGGTYQGQWQAGKRHGYGVRQSVPYHQAALLRSPRRTSLDSGHSDPPTPPPPLPLLGDEGGSPASGSRGGFVLAGPGDADRASSRKRTPVAGGFFRRSLLLSGLRAGGRRSSLGSKRGSLRSEVSSEVGSTGPPGSEASGSLAPAPPALIEGSATEVYAGEWRADRRSGYGVSQRSNGLRYEGEWLGNRRHGYGRTTRPDGSREEGKYKRNRLVHGGRVRSLLPLALRRGKVKEKVDRAVEGARRAVSAARQRQEIAAARAADALLKAVAASSVAEKAVEAARMAKLIAQDLQPMLEAPGLILASVAASSLL
;
A
#
# COMPACT_ATOMS: atom_id res chain seq x y z
N MET A 1 9.40 -41.66 -33.82
CA MET A 1 8.65 -41.02 -32.72
C MET A 1 8.99 -41.78 -31.46
N SER A 2 9.36 -41.11 -30.38
CA SER A 2 9.50 -41.77 -29.07
C SER A 2 8.10 -42.19 -28.58
N PRO A 3 7.92 -43.40 -28.01
CA PRO A 3 6.60 -43.85 -27.60
C PRO A 3 6.05 -42.95 -26.50
N GLY A 4 4.81 -42.49 -26.68
CA GLY A 4 4.05 -41.87 -25.60
C GLY A 4 3.41 -42.94 -24.71
N GLY A 5 3.09 -42.56 -23.47
CA GLY A 5 2.51 -43.48 -22.50
C GLY A 5 2.05 -42.77 -21.23
N LYS A 6 1.30 -43.52 -20.42
CA LYS A 6 0.77 -43.09 -19.11
C LYS A 6 1.54 -43.76 -17.98
N PHE A 7 1.75 -43.02 -16.90
CA PHE A 7 2.29 -43.50 -15.64
C PHE A 7 1.44 -42.95 -14.50
N ASP A 8 0.95 -43.81 -13.61
CA ASP A 8 0.16 -43.41 -12.44
C ASP A 8 1.08 -43.36 -11.21
N PHE A 9 0.91 -42.34 -10.38
CA PHE A 9 1.68 -42.16 -9.15
C PHE A 9 0.92 -42.76 -7.95
N ASP A 10 1.64 -43.28 -6.96
CA ASP A 10 1.07 -43.84 -5.72
C ASP A 10 0.22 -42.83 -4.91
N ASP A 11 0.39 -41.53 -5.16
CA ASP A 11 -0.38 -40.44 -4.57
C ASP A 11 -1.72 -40.13 -5.26
N GLY A 12 -2.04 -40.84 -6.36
CA GLY A 12 -3.25 -40.65 -7.15
C GLY A 12 -3.19 -39.51 -8.19
N GLY A 13 -2.01 -38.93 -8.43
CA GLY A 13 -1.71 -38.20 -9.66
C GLY A 13 -1.35 -39.13 -10.82
N CYS A 14 -1.18 -38.58 -12.03
CA CYS A 14 -0.63 -39.32 -13.17
C CYS A 14 0.09 -38.41 -14.18
N TYR A 15 1.01 -39.00 -14.93
CA TYR A 15 1.64 -38.42 -16.12
C TYR A 15 1.08 -39.06 -17.39
N VAL A 16 0.81 -38.27 -18.42
CA VAL A 16 0.51 -38.73 -19.78
C VAL A 16 1.28 -37.89 -20.79
N GLY A 17 2.17 -38.50 -21.57
CA GLY A 17 3.02 -37.77 -22.51
C GLY A 17 4.12 -38.62 -23.15
N GLY A 18 5.10 -37.95 -23.74
CA GLY A 18 6.25 -38.59 -24.40
C GLY A 18 7.31 -39.11 -23.42
N TRP A 19 7.97 -40.22 -23.80
CA TRP A 19 9.05 -40.84 -23.03
C TRP A 19 10.34 -40.96 -23.84
N GLU A 20 11.47 -40.66 -23.22
CA GLU A 20 12.83 -40.86 -23.76
C GLU A 20 13.74 -41.44 -22.66
N ALA A 21 14.47 -42.52 -22.96
CA ALA A 21 15.40 -43.16 -22.04
C ALA A 21 14.82 -43.45 -20.63
N GLY A 22 13.54 -43.82 -20.56
CA GLY A 22 12.82 -44.10 -19.30
C GLY A 22 12.37 -42.85 -18.52
N ARG A 23 12.39 -41.66 -19.13
CA ARG A 23 12.01 -40.39 -18.49
C ARG A 23 11.03 -39.58 -19.33
N ALA A 24 10.24 -38.72 -18.70
CA ALA A 24 9.36 -37.78 -19.38
C ALA A 24 10.15 -36.84 -20.31
N HIS A 25 9.74 -36.75 -21.58
CA HIS A 25 10.38 -35.94 -22.62
C HIS A 25 9.36 -35.44 -23.64
N GLY A 26 9.55 -34.23 -24.16
CA GLY A 26 8.74 -33.68 -25.24
C GLY A 26 7.53 -32.97 -24.66
N TYR A 27 6.32 -33.38 -25.00
CA TYR A 27 5.09 -32.81 -24.45
C TYR A 27 4.39 -33.81 -23.53
N GLY A 28 3.82 -33.33 -22.43
CA GLY A 28 3.05 -34.16 -21.50
C GLY A 28 2.31 -33.36 -20.44
N VAL A 29 1.25 -33.99 -19.93
CA VAL A 29 0.40 -33.51 -18.83
C VAL A 29 0.76 -34.30 -17.57
N CYS A 30 0.84 -33.64 -16.43
CA CYS A 30 1.07 -34.25 -15.12
C CYS A 30 0.06 -33.68 -14.12
N THR A 31 -0.61 -34.54 -13.35
CA THR A 31 -1.50 -34.15 -12.25
C THR A 31 -0.85 -34.45 -10.90
N GLY A 32 -1.09 -33.58 -9.92
CA GLY A 32 -0.59 -33.76 -8.55
C GLY A 32 -1.39 -34.77 -7.73
N PRO A 33 -1.00 -35.02 -6.46
CA PRO A 33 -1.66 -35.94 -5.53
C PRO A 33 -3.19 -35.84 -5.55
N GLY A 34 -3.88 -36.98 -5.66
CA GLY A 34 -5.34 -37.04 -5.75
C GLY A 34 -5.92 -36.21 -6.91
N ALA A 35 -5.20 -36.15 -8.04
CA ALA A 35 -5.44 -35.27 -9.19
C ALA A 35 -5.52 -33.76 -8.86
N GLN A 36 -4.92 -33.30 -7.75
CA GLN A 36 -5.00 -31.90 -7.32
C GLN A 36 -3.99 -31.01 -8.05
N GLY A 37 -4.49 -30.33 -9.08
CA GLY A 37 -3.71 -29.42 -9.91
C GLY A 37 -3.01 -30.15 -11.05
N GLU A 38 -2.68 -29.38 -12.09
CA GLU A 38 -2.22 -29.89 -13.37
C GLU A 38 -1.06 -29.04 -13.90
N TYR A 39 0.05 -29.67 -14.26
CA TYR A 39 1.04 -29.12 -15.19
C TYR A 39 0.77 -29.65 -16.60
N SER A 40 0.82 -28.78 -17.58
CA SER A 40 0.80 -29.12 -19.01
C SER A 40 1.89 -28.36 -19.74
N GLY A 41 2.76 -29.06 -20.49
CA GLY A 41 3.80 -28.39 -21.28
C GLY A 41 4.96 -29.28 -21.69
N CYS A 42 6.14 -28.66 -21.84
CA CYS A 42 7.38 -29.27 -22.29
C CYS A 42 8.16 -29.92 -21.15
N TRP A 43 8.72 -31.10 -21.44
CA TRP A 43 9.53 -31.94 -20.56
C TRP A 43 10.88 -32.25 -21.20
N ALA A 44 11.95 -32.31 -20.40
CA ALA A 44 13.29 -32.69 -20.84
C ALA A 44 13.96 -33.57 -19.78
N HIS A 45 14.29 -34.81 -20.15
CA HIS A 45 15.00 -35.80 -19.32
C HIS A 45 14.42 -35.98 -17.89
N GLY A 46 13.09 -35.89 -17.76
CA GLY A 46 12.34 -36.03 -16.51
C GLY A 46 11.86 -34.73 -15.86
N PHE A 47 12.30 -33.55 -16.33
CA PHE A 47 11.99 -32.26 -15.70
C PHE A 47 11.17 -31.34 -16.60
N GLU A 48 10.37 -30.47 -15.97
CA GLU A 48 9.61 -29.41 -16.62
C GLU A 48 10.55 -28.31 -17.16
N SER A 49 10.21 -27.74 -18.32
CA SER A 49 11.02 -26.67 -18.94
C SER A 49 10.22 -25.44 -19.36
N LEU A 50 9.04 -25.62 -19.97
CA LEU A 50 8.16 -24.56 -20.44
C LEU A 50 6.72 -25.05 -20.39
N GLY A 51 5.86 -24.45 -19.58
CA GLY A 51 4.49 -24.95 -19.44
C GLY A 51 3.60 -24.15 -18.50
N VAL A 52 2.34 -24.56 -18.45
CA VAL A 52 1.29 -24.01 -17.60
C VAL A 52 1.06 -24.93 -16.43
N PHE A 53 1.13 -24.40 -15.21
CA PHE A 53 0.53 -25.04 -14.03
C PHE A 53 -0.77 -24.35 -13.68
N THR A 54 -1.82 -25.13 -13.41
CA THR A 54 -3.10 -24.66 -12.87
C THR A 54 -3.40 -25.44 -11.59
N GLY A 55 -3.42 -24.75 -10.46
CA GLY A 55 -3.69 -25.35 -9.15
C GLY A 55 -5.12 -25.10 -8.65
N PRO A 56 -5.52 -25.75 -7.53
CA PRO A 56 -6.83 -25.58 -6.92
C PRO A 56 -7.20 -24.11 -6.67
N GLY A 57 -8.48 -23.76 -6.88
CA GLY A 57 -8.97 -22.39 -6.77
C GLY A 57 -8.59 -21.46 -7.93
N GLY A 58 -8.11 -21.99 -9.06
CA GLY A 58 -7.89 -21.24 -10.30
C GLY A 58 -6.65 -20.35 -10.30
N HIS A 59 -5.69 -20.60 -9.40
CA HIS A 59 -4.39 -19.96 -9.48
C HIS A 59 -3.54 -20.66 -10.55
N SER A 60 -2.77 -19.89 -11.32
CA SER A 60 -1.95 -20.44 -12.41
C SER A 60 -0.60 -19.76 -12.55
N TYR A 61 0.36 -20.50 -13.10
CA TYR A 61 1.64 -20.01 -13.57
C TYR A 61 1.85 -20.44 -15.02
N GLN A 62 2.38 -19.54 -15.84
CA GLN A 62 2.65 -19.76 -17.27
C GLN A 62 4.06 -19.24 -17.55
N GLY A 63 5.03 -20.11 -17.80
CA GLY A 63 6.42 -19.68 -17.91
C GLY A 63 7.44 -20.80 -18.06
N HIS A 64 8.71 -20.45 -17.87
CA HIS A 64 9.80 -21.42 -17.75
C HIS A 64 9.81 -22.10 -16.38
N TRP A 65 10.36 -23.31 -16.36
CA TRP A 65 10.49 -24.17 -15.19
C TRP A 65 11.88 -24.79 -15.13
N GLN A 66 12.27 -25.21 -13.93
CA GLN A 66 13.48 -25.99 -13.67
C GLN A 66 13.29 -26.79 -12.38
N GLN A 67 13.36 -28.12 -12.45
CA GLN A 67 13.31 -29.03 -11.29
C GLN A 67 12.09 -28.76 -10.36
N GLY A 68 10.88 -28.81 -10.91
CA GLY A 68 9.63 -28.53 -10.18
C GLY A 68 9.43 -27.07 -9.74
N LYS A 69 10.36 -26.15 -10.07
CA LYS A 69 10.34 -24.75 -9.61
C LYS A 69 10.14 -23.78 -10.77
N ARG A 70 9.44 -22.69 -10.48
CA ARG A 70 9.25 -21.54 -11.37
C ARG A 70 10.59 -20.80 -11.52
N GLU A 71 11.05 -20.62 -12.75
CA GLU A 71 12.41 -20.15 -13.06
C GLU A 71 12.40 -19.18 -14.26
N GLY A 72 13.46 -18.39 -14.44
CA GLY A 72 13.66 -17.58 -15.64
C GLY A 72 12.62 -16.46 -15.85
N LEU A 73 11.58 -16.73 -16.65
CA LEU A 73 10.52 -15.77 -17.01
C LEU A 73 9.14 -16.43 -16.98
N GLY A 74 8.15 -15.73 -16.43
CA GLY A 74 6.79 -16.24 -16.38
C GLY A 74 5.75 -15.30 -15.76
N VAL A 75 4.49 -15.67 -15.93
CA VAL A 75 3.30 -14.97 -15.46
C VAL A 75 2.57 -15.81 -14.42
N GLU A 76 2.44 -15.31 -13.20
CA GLU A 76 1.60 -15.88 -12.14
C GLU A 76 0.28 -15.10 -12.07
N ARG A 77 -0.86 -15.79 -12.15
CA ARG A 77 -2.20 -15.20 -11.96
C ARG A 77 -2.86 -15.84 -10.75
N LYS A 78 -3.35 -15.00 -9.83
CA LYS A 78 -4.22 -15.38 -8.71
C LYS A 78 -5.46 -14.47 -8.73
N SER A 79 -6.56 -14.89 -8.09
CA SER A 79 -7.87 -14.23 -8.17
C SER A 79 -7.93 -12.76 -7.73
N ARG A 80 -6.87 -12.23 -7.10
CA ARG A 80 -6.74 -10.83 -6.67
C ARG A 80 -5.58 -10.06 -7.32
N TRP A 81 -4.67 -10.72 -8.04
CA TRP A 81 -3.48 -10.08 -8.62
C TRP A 81 -2.75 -10.94 -9.67
N THR A 82 -2.01 -10.29 -10.55
CA THR A 82 -1.09 -10.90 -11.53
C THR A 82 0.34 -10.41 -11.27
N TYR A 83 1.33 -11.29 -11.43
CA TYR A 83 2.75 -10.94 -11.55
C TYR A 83 3.28 -11.35 -12.91
N ARG A 84 4.10 -10.50 -13.55
CA ARG A 84 4.77 -10.78 -14.84
C ARG A 84 6.22 -10.32 -14.73
N GLY A 85 7.18 -11.22 -14.94
CA GLY A 85 8.60 -10.86 -14.86
C GLY A 85 9.51 -12.05 -14.65
N GLU A 86 10.62 -11.79 -13.96
CA GLU A 86 11.65 -12.79 -13.67
C GLU A 86 11.23 -13.73 -12.52
N TRP A 87 11.76 -14.94 -12.57
CA TRP A 87 11.60 -15.97 -11.53
C TRP A 87 12.97 -16.58 -11.23
N LEU A 88 13.16 -17.01 -9.97
CA LEU A 88 14.40 -17.65 -9.52
C LEU A 88 14.10 -18.59 -8.34
N GLY A 89 14.39 -19.87 -8.49
CA GLY A 89 14.23 -20.88 -7.43
C GLY A 89 12.81 -21.03 -6.89
N GLY A 90 11.79 -20.72 -7.69
CA GLY A 90 10.38 -20.71 -7.28
C GLY A 90 9.87 -19.38 -6.69
N LEU A 91 10.77 -18.42 -6.44
CA LEU A 91 10.46 -17.07 -5.96
C LEU A 91 10.48 -16.04 -7.11
N LYS A 92 9.94 -14.85 -6.84
CA LYS A 92 10.01 -13.71 -7.77
C LYS A 92 11.48 -13.29 -7.93
N GLY A 93 11.95 -13.27 -9.17
CA GLY A 93 13.30 -12.88 -9.56
C GLY A 93 13.51 -11.36 -9.44
N ARG A 94 14.66 -10.85 -9.90
CA ARG A 94 15.12 -9.48 -9.58
C ARG A 94 14.23 -8.37 -10.13
N SER A 95 13.51 -8.58 -11.24
CA SER A 95 12.74 -7.53 -11.93
C SER A 95 11.38 -8.02 -12.43
N GLY A 96 10.33 -7.23 -12.20
CA GLY A 96 8.99 -7.56 -12.71
C GLY A 96 7.88 -6.59 -12.29
N VAL A 97 6.72 -6.79 -12.91
CA VAL A 97 5.49 -6.02 -12.67
C VAL A 97 4.50 -6.85 -11.86
N TRP A 98 3.92 -6.25 -10.82
CA TRP A 98 2.79 -6.80 -10.07
C TRP A 98 1.59 -5.88 -10.20
N GLU A 99 0.40 -6.45 -10.38
CA GLU A 99 -0.82 -5.72 -10.69
C GLU A 99 -1.99 -6.36 -9.95
N SER A 100 -2.72 -5.56 -9.17
CA SER A 100 -3.91 -6.00 -8.44
C SER A 100 -5.17 -5.88 -9.30
N ALA A 101 -6.18 -6.69 -8.99
CA ALA A 101 -7.52 -6.58 -9.59
C ALA A 101 -8.21 -5.23 -9.32
N SER A 102 -7.70 -4.40 -8.39
CA SER A 102 -8.18 -3.05 -8.13
C SER A 102 -7.38 -1.95 -8.85
N GLY A 103 -6.43 -2.31 -9.73
CA GLY A 103 -5.65 -1.36 -10.53
C GLY A 103 -4.44 -0.74 -9.84
N LEU A 104 -4.16 -1.06 -8.56
CA LEU A 104 -2.86 -0.75 -7.96
C LEU A 104 -1.79 -1.63 -8.62
N ARG A 105 -0.73 -1.02 -9.13
CA ARG A 105 0.35 -1.68 -9.87
C ARG A 105 1.73 -1.24 -9.36
N TYR A 106 2.67 -2.17 -9.29
CA TYR A 106 4.08 -1.93 -9.03
C TYR A 106 4.92 -2.39 -10.22
N ALA A 107 5.93 -1.62 -10.60
CA ALA A 107 6.95 -1.99 -11.58
C ALA A 107 8.33 -1.60 -11.05
N GLY A 108 9.23 -2.57 -10.93
CA GLY A 108 10.57 -2.32 -10.41
C GLY A 108 11.28 -3.58 -9.93
N LEU A 109 12.18 -3.39 -8.98
CA LEU A 109 13.05 -4.42 -8.42
C LEU A 109 12.39 -5.19 -7.27
N TRP A 110 12.78 -6.46 -7.15
CA TRP A 110 12.28 -7.39 -6.16
C TRP A 110 13.43 -8.14 -5.49
N LYS A 111 13.22 -8.53 -4.23
CA LYS A 111 14.12 -9.40 -3.47
C LYS A 111 13.30 -10.19 -2.45
N ASP A 112 13.63 -11.47 -2.27
CA ASP A 112 13.04 -12.34 -1.25
C ASP A 112 11.48 -12.36 -1.26
N GLY A 113 10.88 -12.20 -2.46
CA GLY A 113 9.43 -12.10 -2.67
C GLY A 113 8.80 -10.70 -2.52
N PHE A 114 9.53 -9.71 -2.00
CA PHE A 114 9.05 -8.35 -1.73
C PHE A 114 9.63 -7.30 -2.70
N GLN A 115 8.99 -6.12 -2.76
CA GLN A 115 9.57 -4.94 -3.44
C GLN A 115 10.77 -4.42 -2.63
N ASP A 116 11.93 -4.33 -3.27
CA ASP A 116 13.19 -3.90 -2.63
C ASP A 116 14.10 -3.18 -3.65
N GLY A 117 14.93 -2.25 -3.21
CA GLY A 117 15.76 -1.43 -4.10
C GLY A 117 15.01 -0.24 -4.69
N TYR A 118 14.53 -0.36 -5.94
CA TYR A 118 14.00 0.78 -6.73
C TYR A 118 12.76 0.38 -7.55
N GLY A 119 11.74 1.24 -7.57
CA GLY A 119 10.56 1.01 -8.41
C GLY A 119 9.46 2.06 -8.30
N THR A 120 8.50 1.96 -9.23
CA THR A 120 7.31 2.81 -9.35
C THR A 120 6.08 2.05 -8.85
N GLU A 121 5.33 2.63 -7.92
CA GLU A 121 3.99 2.19 -7.50
C GLU A 121 2.96 3.18 -8.03
N THR A 122 2.01 2.72 -8.85
CA THR A 122 0.82 3.47 -9.27
C THR A 122 -0.37 2.98 -8.45
N TYR A 123 -1.04 3.90 -7.76
CA TYR A 123 -2.22 3.61 -6.95
C TYR A 123 -3.47 3.46 -7.84
N SER A 124 -4.47 2.76 -7.32
CA SER A 124 -5.80 2.68 -7.94
C SER A 124 -6.53 4.03 -8.04
N ASP A 125 -6.08 5.06 -7.32
CA ASP A 125 -6.57 6.43 -7.49
C ASP A 125 -5.95 7.15 -8.71
N GLY A 126 -4.89 6.59 -9.31
CA GLY A 126 -4.10 7.18 -10.40
C GLY A 126 -2.83 7.90 -9.95
N GLY A 127 -2.61 8.05 -8.63
CA GLY A 127 -1.43 8.68 -8.06
C GLY A 127 -0.21 7.77 -8.14
N THR A 128 0.98 8.31 -7.92
CA THR A 128 2.23 7.56 -8.07
C THR A 128 3.17 7.75 -6.88
N TYR A 129 4.03 6.76 -6.65
CA TYR A 129 5.28 6.87 -5.91
C TYR A 129 6.43 6.33 -6.77
N GLN A 130 7.54 7.06 -6.79
CA GLN A 130 8.77 6.70 -7.53
C GLN A 130 9.97 6.94 -6.62
N GLY A 131 10.71 5.88 -6.30
CA GLY A 131 11.87 5.98 -5.40
C GLY A 131 12.31 4.64 -4.84
N GLN A 132 12.84 4.69 -3.61
CA GLN A 132 13.46 3.55 -2.94
C GLN A 132 12.47 2.67 -2.17
N TRP A 133 12.73 1.37 -2.20
CA TRP A 133 11.92 0.33 -1.58
C TRP A 133 12.79 -0.51 -0.64
N GLN A 134 12.20 -0.97 0.46
CA GLN A 134 12.81 -1.94 1.36
C GLN A 134 11.73 -2.83 1.98
N ALA A 135 11.87 -4.15 1.86
CA ALA A 135 10.96 -5.16 2.41
C ALA A 135 9.46 -4.80 2.20
N GLY A 136 9.11 -4.48 0.95
CA GLY A 136 7.74 -4.18 0.53
C GLY A 136 7.19 -2.82 0.96
N LYS A 137 8.04 -1.89 1.42
CA LYS A 137 7.62 -0.56 1.93
C LYS A 137 8.47 0.56 1.33
N ARG A 138 7.87 1.74 1.15
CA ARG A 138 8.58 2.95 0.70
C ARG A 138 9.61 3.37 1.76
N HIS A 139 10.86 3.53 1.35
CA HIS A 139 12.01 3.83 2.21
C HIS A 139 12.93 4.86 1.50
N GLY A 140 13.95 5.35 2.19
CA GLY A 140 15.04 6.12 1.57
C GLY A 140 14.53 7.43 0.98
N TYR A 141 14.91 7.73 -0.26
CA TYR A 141 14.43 8.91 -0.96
C TYR A 141 13.43 8.54 -2.06
N GLY A 142 12.39 9.37 -2.24
CA GLY A 142 11.43 9.18 -3.32
C GLY A 142 10.39 10.29 -3.42
N VAL A 143 9.75 10.35 -4.57
CA VAL A 143 8.72 11.32 -4.92
C VAL A 143 7.35 10.65 -4.94
N ARG A 144 6.34 11.28 -4.35
CA ARG A 144 4.93 10.89 -4.46
C ARG A 144 4.12 12.02 -5.10
N GLN A 145 3.28 11.69 -6.07
CA GLN A 145 2.27 12.57 -6.64
C GLN A 145 0.86 12.02 -6.33
N SER A 146 -0.07 12.89 -5.93
CA SER A 146 -1.49 12.53 -5.82
C SER A 146 -2.27 12.92 -7.08
N VAL A 147 -3.39 12.24 -7.31
CA VAL A 147 -4.48 12.75 -8.14
C VAL A 147 -5.19 13.94 -7.48
N PRO A 148 -6.07 14.65 -8.22
CA PRO A 148 -6.95 15.69 -7.68
C PRO A 148 -7.74 15.22 -6.46
N TYR A 149 -7.97 16.14 -5.53
CA TYR A 149 -8.62 15.86 -4.26
C TYR A 149 -10.02 15.23 -4.40
N HIS A 150 -10.83 15.61 -5.40
CA HIS A 150 -12.14 15.00 -5.64
C HIS A 150 -12.02 13.49 -5.93
N GLN A 151 -11.01 13.09 -6.70
CA GLN A 151 -10.77 11.71 -7.13
C GLN A 151 -10.23 10.87 -5.96
N ALA A 152 -9.30 11.44 -5.19
CA ALA A 152 -8.81 10.82 -3.95
C ALA A 152 -9.86 10.75 -2.83
N ALA A 153 -10.86 11.65 -2.82
CA ALA A 153 -11.95 11.67 -1.84
C ALA A 153 -13.04 10.64 -2.17
N LEU A 154 -13.41 10.47 -3.43
CA LEU A 154 -14.39 9.45 -3.86
C LEU A 154 -13.96 8.04 -3.45
N LEU A 155 -12.68 7.70 -3.66
CA LEU A 155 -12.08 6.42 -3.26
C LEU A 155 -11.82 6.28 -1.74
N ARG A 156 -12.10 7.33 -0.95
CA ARG A 156 -12.08 7.28 0.53
C ARG A 156 -13.45 6.99 1.15
N SER A 157 -14.49 6.79 0.35
CA SER A 157 -15.86 6.51 0.80
C SER A 157 -15.95 5.18 1.58
N PRO A 158 -16.15 5.17 2.92
CA PRO A 158 -16.04 3.94 3.73
C PRO A 158 -17.28 3.01 3.65
N ARG A 159 -17.99 2.99 2.51
CA ARG A 159 -19.36 2.46 2.42
C ARG A 159 -19.66 1.50 1.27
N ARG A 160 -18.65 0.92 0.60
CA ARG A 160 -18.86 -0.25 -0.29
C ARG A 160 -17.67 -1.20 -0.48
N THR A 161 -17.04 -1.61 0.62
CA THR A 161 -16.17 -2.82 0.66
C THR A 161 -16.54 -3.73 1.84
N SER A 162 -17.84 -3.89 2.09
CA SER A 162 -18.41 -4.79 3.09
C SER A 162 -18.95 -6.04 2.42
N LEU A 163 -18.07 -7.01 2.17
CA LEU A 163 -18.41 -8.40 1.86
C LEU A 163 -17.46 -9.28 2.68
N ASP A 164 -17.87 -9.56 3.91
CA ASP A 164 -17.46 -10.74 4.66
C ASP A 164 -18.75 -11.51 5.01
N SER A 165 -18.60 -12.83 5.07
CA SER A 165 -19.49 -13.89 5.53
C SER A 165 -20.91 -13.55 6.01
N GLY A 166 -21.87 -14.30 5.47
CA GLY A 166 -23.25 -14.33 5.95
C GLY A 166 -23.95 -15.66 5.69
N HIS A 167 -23.50 -16.74 6.36
CA HIS A 167 -24.30 -17.91 6.76
C HIS A 167 -23.57 -18.67 7.89
N SER A 168 -24.34 -19.32 8.77
CA SER A 168 -23.89 -20.25 9.82
C SER A 168 -24.08 -21.71 9.33
N ASP A 169 -23.65 -22.81 9.97
CA ASP A 169 -23.61 -23.21 11.38
C ASP A 169 -22.37 -24.11 11.77
N PRO A 170 -22.16 -24.44 13.07
CA PRO A 170 -21.07 -25.31 13.59
C PRO A 170 -21.59 -26.64 14.25
N PRO A 171 -20.82 -27.48 14.99
CA PRO A 171 -19.41 -27.97 14.85
C PRO A 171 -19.19 -29.50 15.13
N THR A 172 -18.04 -30.08 14.75
CA THR A 172 -17.32 -31.17 15.47
C THR A 172 -15.82 -31.28 15.05
N PRO A 173 -14.89 -31.89 15.84
CA PRO A 173 -13.43 -31.57 15.73
C PRO A 173 -12.48 -32.81 15.51
N PRO A 174 -11.17 -32.85 15.91
CA PRO A 174 -9.99 -33.21 15.06
C PRO A 174 -9.29 -34.52 15.56
N PRO A 175 -7.97 -34.87 15.35
CA PRO A 175 -6.81 -34.29 14.63
C PRO A 175 -6.09 -35.34 13.69
N PRO A 176 -4.77 -35.32 13.33
CA PRO A 176 -3.70 -34.30 13.44
C PRO A 176 -2.94 -33.94 12.12
N LEU A 177 -1.90 -33.09 12.27
CA LEU A 177 -0.98 -32.50 11.26
C LEU A 177 0.24 -33.41 10.95
N PRO A 178 1.20 -33.10 10.02
CA PRO A 178 1.49 -31.79 9.38
C PRO A 178 1.91 -31.75 7.87
N LEU A 179 1.88 -30.56 7.24
CA LEU A 179 3.08 -29.85 6.74
C LEU A 179 2.79 -28.46 6.10
N LEU A 180 3.72 -27.53 6.32
CA LEU A 180 4.02 -26.25 5.63
C LEU A 180 2.99 -25.63 4.67
N GLY A 181 2.16 -24.69 5.18
CA GLY A 181 1.45 -23.71 4.36
C GLY A 181 2.18 -22.35 4.29
N ASP A 182 2.54 -21.89 3.09
CA ASP A 182 3.11 -20.55 2.86
C ASP A 182 2.00 -19.47 2.77
N GLU A 183 1.58 -18.96 3.92
CA GLU A 183 0.81 -17.70 4.04
C GLU A 183 1.73 -16.48 3.80
N GLY A 184 2.42 -16.46 2.65
CA GLY A 184 3.30 -15.39 2.18
C GLY A 184 2.54 -14.08 1.97
N GLY A 185 2.46 -13.27 3.01
CA GLY A 185 1.50 -12.16 3.14
C GLY A 185 1.49 -11.14 1.99
N SER A 186 0.27 -10.79 1.53
CA SER A 186 0.01 -9.82 0.46
C SER A 186 0.85 -8.53 0.58
N PRO A 187 1.73 -8.20 -0.41
CA PRO A 187 2.68 -7.09 -0.30
C PRO A 187 2.06 -5.69 -0.45
N ALA A 188 0.74 -5.60 -0.64
CA ALA A 188 -0.01 -4.35 -0.69
C ALA A 188 -1.37 -4.49 0.00
N SER A 189 -1.42 -4.24 1.32
CA SER A 189 -2.69 -3.94 1.99
C SER A 189 -3.26 -2.63 1.43
N GLY A 190 -4.53 -2.64 1.01
CA GLY A 190 -5.14 -1.66 0.09
C GLY A 190 -5.38 -0.24 0.61
N SER A 191 -4.52 0.29 1.50
CA SER A 191 -4.67 1.62 2.08
C SER A 191 -3.33 2.40 2.20
N ARG A 192 -2.52 2.39 1.14
CA ARG A 192 -1.33 3.26 1.00
C ARG A 192 -1.64 4.70 0.55
N GLY A 193 -2.91 5.00 0.25
CA GLY A 193 -3.38 6.25 -0.38
C GLY A 193 -3.68 7.41 0.59
N GLY A 194 -3.50 8.63 0.09
CA GLY A 194 -4.00 9.85 0.73
C GLY A 194 -3.17 10.43 1.88
N PHE A 195 -2.04 11.06 1.55
CA PHE A 195 -1.45 12.11 2.38
C PHE A 195 -1.74 13.47 1.73
N VAL A 196 -2.22 14.43 2.53
CA VAL A 196 -2.57 15.80 2.10
C VAL A 196 -2.06 16.80 3.15
N LEU A 197 -1.47 17.91 2.72
CA LEU A 197 -1.12 19.08 3.50
C LEU A 197 -2.39 19.87 3.86
N ALA A 198 -2.86 19.67 5.09
CA ALA A 198 -3.86 20.52 5.72
C ALA A 198 -3.33 21.95 5.94
N GLY A 199 -4.08 22.95 5.47
CA GLY A 199 -3.84 24.37 5.75
C GLY A 199 -4.28 24.79 7.16
N PRO A 200 -3.81 25.93 7.69
CA PRO A 200 -4.35 26.52 8.92
C PRO A 200 -5.81 26.99 8.71
N GLY A 201 -6.75 26.07 8.93
CA GLY A 201 -8.18 26.22 8.64
C GLY A 201 -8.84 24.85 8.41
N ASP A 202 -8.08 23.93 7.80
CA ASP A 202 -8.45 22.53 7.56
C ASP A 202 -8.36 21.72 8.87
N ALA A 203 -9.38 21.83 9.73
CA ALA A 203 -9.39 21.18 11.03
C ALA A 203 -9.57 19.65 10.94
N ASP A 204 -8.69 18.88 11.60
CA ASP A 204 -8.76 17.41 11.72
C ASP A 204 -10.11 16.95 12.34
N ARG A 205 -11.13 16.68 11.52
CA ARG A 205 -12.42 16.15 11.99
C ARG A 205 -12.46 14.61 11.98
N ALA A 206 -11.48 14.00 12.65
CA ALA A 206 -11.35 12.55 12.79
C ALA A 206 -11.21 12.12 14.27
N SER A 207 -12.16 11.31 14.74
CA SER A 207 -12.18 10.60 16.03
C SER A 207 -11.95 11.45 17.30
N SER A 208 -13.01 12.12 17.76
CA SER A 208 -13.18 12.55 19.15
C SER A 208 -14.35 11.84 19.82
N ARG A 209 -14.36 10.50 19.77
CA ARG A 209 -15.33 9.66 20.50
C ARG A 209 -15.12 9.83 22.01
N LYS A 210 -15.82 10.79 22.61
CA LYS A 210 -15.89 10.97 24.07
C LYS A 210 -16.43 9.69 24.68
N ARG A 211 -15.62 8.99 25.50
CA ARG A 211 -16.13 7.94 26.40
C ARG A 211 -16.91 8.61 27.52
N THR A 212 -18.20 8.33 27.60
CA THR A 212 -19.00 8.59 28.80
C THR A 212 -18.62 7.59 29.89
N PRO A 213 -18.39 8.03 31.14
CA PRO A 213 -18.31 7.11 32.27
C PRO A 213 -19.72 6.71 32.70
N VAL A 214 -19.99 5.40 32.76
CA VAL A 214 -21.17 4.85 33.42
C VAL A 214 -20.80 4.58 34.89
N ALA A 215 -21.74 4.80 35.82
CA ALA A 215 -21.52 4.70 37.26
C ALA A 215 -22.19 3.46 37.89
N GLY A 216 -21.67 3.04 39.05
CA GLY A 216 -21.95 1.77 39.74
C GLY A 216 -20.67 0.90 39.75
N GLY A 217 -20.11 0.44 40.87
CA GLY A 217 -20.61 0.32 42.25
C GLY A 217 -21.18 -1.08 42.47
N PHE A 218 -20.78 -1.89 43.46
CA PHE A 218 -19.88 -1.75 44.64
C PHE A 218 -18.97 -3.03 44.70
N PHE A 219 -17.96 -3.26 45.56
CA PHE A 219 -17.90 -3.18 47.04
C PHE A 219 -16.44 -3.12 47.60
N ARG A 220 -16.34 -3.19 48.95
CA ARG A 220 -15.16 -3.00 49.85
C ARG A 220 -14.26 -4.28 49.90
N ARG A 221 -13.12 -4.40 50.61
CA ARG A 221 -12.64 -3.80 51.89
C ARG A 221 -11.11 -4.07 52.12
N SER A 222 -10.56 -3.60 53.25
CA SER A 222 -9.17 -3.77 53.79
C SER A 222 -8.16 -2.68 53.32
N LEU A 223 -7.56 -1.80 54.14
CA LEU A 223 -6.80 -1.88 55.43
C LEU A 223 -5.35 -2.39 55.22
N LEU A 224 -4.27 -1.72 55.66
CA LEU A 224 -4.06 -0.41 56.36
C LEU A 224 -3.07 0.48 55.53
N LEU A 225 -2.30 1.51 55.96
CA LEU A 225 -1.96 2.16 57.26
C LEU A 225 -1.54 3.65 57.04
N SER A 226 -0.84 4.24 58.02
CA SER A 226 -0.21 5.59 58.10
C SER A 226 0.65 6.03 56.90
N GLY A 227 0.82 7.32 56.57
CA GLY A 227 0.20 8.55 57.10
C GLY A 227 1.17 9.72 57.36
N LEU A 228 0.77 10.97 57.02
CA LEU A 228 1.34 12.22 57.57
C LEU A 228 0.49 13.49 57.24
N ARG A 229 0.60 14.51 58.10
CA ARG A 229 0.01 15.88 58.03
C ARG A 229 0.82 16.79 57.09
N ALA A 230 0.44 18.01 56.69
CA ALA A 230 -0.80 18.83 56.58
C ALA A 230 -0.41 20.08 55.73
N GLY A 231 -1.24 20.99 55.21
CA GLY A 231 -2.66 21.33 55.36
C GLY A 231 -3.12 22.18 54.15
N GLY A 232 -4.37 22.64 54.07
CA GLY A 232 -4.78 23.98 54.55
C GLY A 232 -4.46 25.07 53.52
N ARG A 233 -5.40 25.78 52.87
CA ARG A 233 -6.77 26.19 53.31
C ARG A 233 -7.83 26.04 52.21
N ARG A 234 -9.11 26.12 52.62
CA ARG A 234 -10.27 26.42 51.77
C ARG A 234 -10.65 27.91 51.91
N SER A 235 -11.28 28.48 50.89
CA SER A 235 -12.36 29.48 51.03
C SER A 235 -13.26 29.42 49.79
N SER A 236 -14.47 30.00 49.85
CA SER A 236 -15.56 29.68 48.92
C SER A 236 -16.60 30.80 48.82
N LEU A 237 -17.25 30.87 47.65
CA LEU A 237 -18.51 31.60 47.36
C LEU A 237 -18.44 33.14 47.39
N GLY A 238 -19.24 33.76 46.52
CA GLY A 238 -19.42 35.22 46.45
C GLY A 238 -20.10 35.64 45.14
N SER A 239 -21.40 35.94 45.20
CA SER A 239 -22.18 36.42 44.04
C SER A 239 -23.04 37.64 44.43
N LYS A 240 -22.92 38.71 43.63
CA LYS A 240 -23.72 39.96 43.52
C LYS A 240 -23.07 40.74 42.33
N ARG A 241 -23.73 41.28 41.30
CA ARG A 241 -25.04 41.96 41.06
C ARG A 241 -24.98 43.48 41.29
N GLY A 242 -25.31 44.24 40.23
CA GLY A 242 -25.16 45.71 40.08
C GLY A 242 -24.26 46.00 38.86
N SER A 243 -24.67 46.59 37.72
CA SER A 243 -25.88 47.34 37.28
C SER A 243 -25.92 48.83 37.63
N LEU A 244 -26.58 49.63 36.75
CA LEU A 244 -26.71 51.10 36.70
C LEU A 244 -25.44 51.82 36.16
N ARG A 245 -25.48 52.91 35.37
CA ARG A 245 -26.49 53.66 34.55
C ARG A 245 -25.68 54.41 33.44
N SER A 246 -26.03 54.54 32.16
CA SER A 246 -27.19 55.11 31.45
C SER A 246 -27.23 56.65 31.34
N GLU A 247 -26.99 57.18 30.15
CA GLU A 247 -27.43 58.49 29.61
C GLU A 247 -27.42 58.40 28.06
N VAL A 248 -28.05 59.31 27.30
CA VAL A 248 -29.49 59.49 27.00
C VAL A 248 -29.59 60.50 25.83
N SER A 249 -30.30 60.15 24.74
CA SER A 249 -31.04 61.04 23.82
C SER A 249 -30.30 62.12 22.96
N SER A 250 -30.84 62.64 21.85
CA SER A 250 -32.05 62.32 21.03
C SER A 250 -31.97 62.93 19.61
N GLU A 251 -32.84 62.41 18.72
CA GLU A 251 -33.27 62.78 17.35
C GLU A 251 -33.31 64.30 16.95
N VAL A 252 -33.33 64.72 15.66
CA VAL A 252 -34.31 64.44 14.57
C VAL A 252 -33.81 64.69 13.13
N GLY A 253 -34.48 64.09 12.12
CA GLY A 253 -34.37 64.42 10.68
C GLY A 253 -34.96 63.32 9.77
N SER A 254 -35.71 63.66 8.71
CA SER A 254 -36.52 62.67 7.95
C SER A 254 -36.55 62.89 6.43
N THR A 255 -36.43 61.79 5.66
CA THR A 255 -37.23 61.42 4.44
C THR A 255 -36.73 60.06 3.90
N GLY A 256 -37.57 59.34 3.15
CA GLY A 256 -37.23 58.10 2.40
C GLY A 256 -38.00 58.07 1.06
N PRO A 257 -38.24 56.91 0.39
CA PRO A 257 -37.85 55.52 0.65
C PRO A 257 -37.18 54.90 -0.63
N PRO A 258 -37.32 53.59 -1.00
CA PRO A 258 -37.46 52.33 -0.25
C PRO A 258 -36.29 51.34 -0.51
N GLY A 259 -36.14 50.26 0.28
CA GLY A 259 -35.04 49.31 0.06
C GLY A 259 -34.97 48.01 0.88
N SER A 260 -35.99 47.14 0.79
CA SER A 260 -35.93 45.68 1.02
C SER A 260 -34.87 45.13 2.01
N GLU A 261 -35.07 45.27 3.32
CA GLU A 261 -34.30 44.49 4.31
C GLU A 261 -34.89 43.09 4.51
N ALA A 262 -34.03 42.07 4.43
CA ALA A 262 -34.29 40.71 4.92
C ALA A 262 -33.13 40.30 5.84
N SER A 263 -33.44 39.80 7.03
CA SER A 263 -32.43 39.59 8.08
C SER A 263 -31.50 38.40 7.78
N GLY A 264 -30.21 38.69 7.63
CA GLY A 264 -29.15 37.70 7.45
C GLY A 264 -28.17 37.71 8.63
N SER A 265 -28.19 36.68 9.47
CA SER A 265 -27.14 36.49 10.46
C SER A 265 -25.81 36.19 9.74
N LEU A 266 -24.71 36.78 10.19
CA LEU A 266 -23.38 36.46 9.65
C LEU A 266 -23.03 35.02 9.97
N ALA A 267 -23.29 34.13 9.02
CA ALA A 267 -22.84 32.74 9.07
C ALA A 267 -21.30 32.69 9.19
N PRO A 268 -20.74 31.74 9.96
CA PRO A 268 -19.30 31.54 9.96
C PRO A 268 -18.84 31.20 8.54
N ALA A 269 -17.79 31.85 8.07
CA ALA A 269 -17.25 31.64 6.72
C ALA A 269 -17.03 30.14 6.46
N PRO A 270 -17.37 29.62 5.26
CA PRO A 270 -17.25 28.21 4.97
C PRO A 270 -15.79 27.75 5.18
N PRO A 271 -15.57 26.50 5.66
CA PRO A 271 -14.22 25.96 5.77
C PRO A 271 -13.55 26.04 4.40
N ALA A 272 -12.30 26.50 4.37
CA ALA A 272 -11.56 26.73 3.13
C ALA A 272 -11.63 25.47 2.25
N LEU A 273 -12.40 25.57 1.15
CA LEU A 273 -12.68 24.41 0.33
C LEU A 273 -11.36 23.89 -0.24
N ILE A 274 -11.05 22.63 0.05
CA ILE A 274 -10.01 21.91 -0.69
C ILE A 274 -10.58 21.73 -2.09
N GLU A 275 -10.25 22.69 -2.94
CA GLU A 275 -10.62 22.75 -4.35
C GLU A 275 -10.44 21.38 -4.98
N GLY A 276 -11.48 20.85 -5.64
CA GLY A 276 -11.52 19.44 -6.04
C GLY A 276 -10.36 19.04 -6.96
N SER A 277 -9.85 20.00 -7.73
CA SER A 277 -8.68 19.89 -8.62
C SER A 277 -7.34 19.68 -7.89
N ALA A 278 -7.26 19.93 -6.58
CA ALA A 278 -5.98 20.09 -5.88
C ALA A 278 -5.17 18.77 -5.80
N THR A 279 -3.97 18.78 -6.39
CA THR A 279 -2.98 17.70 -6.27
C THR A 279 -1.91 18.05 -5.24
N GLU A 280 -1.17 17.04 -4.75
CA GLU A 280 0.04 17.22 -3.93
C GLU A 280 1.21 16.41 -4.48
N VAL A 281 2.37 17.06 -4.62
CA VAL A 281 3.66 16.42 -4.85
C VAL A 281 4.50 16.54 -3.58
N TYR A 282 4.99 15.40 -3.06
CA TYR A 282 6.01 15.35 -2.02
C TYR A 282 7.30 14.74 -2.58
N ALA A 283 8.43 15.36 -2.29
CA ALA A 283 9.77 14.85 -2.61
C ALA A 283 10.67 14.97 -1.37
N GLY A 284 11.27 13.85 -0.95
CA GLY A 284 12.11 13.81 0.25
C GLY A 284 12.28 12.40 0.80
N GLU A 285 12.53 12.31 2.11
CA GLU A 285 12.81 11.08 2.83
C GLU A 285 11.57 10.28 3.27
N TRP A 286 11.70 8.95 3.24
CA TRP A 286 10.68 7.97 3.57
C TRP A 286 11.23 6.92 4.53
N ARG A 287 10.41 6.49 5.49
CA ARG A 287 10.71 5.39 6.39
C ARG A 287 9.44 4.57 6.62
N ALA A 288 9.42 3.34 6.12
CA ALA A 288 8.31 2.39 6.25
C ALA A 288 6.94 3.01 5.91
N ASP A 289 6.76 3.44 4.66
CA ASP A 289 5.54 4.06 4.13
C ASP A 289 5.16 5.42 4.76
N ARG A 290 6.09 6.08 5.46
CA ARG A 290 5.86 7.39 6.10
C ARG A 290 6.93 8.43 5.73
N ARG A 291 6.49 9.61 5.28
CA ARG A 291 7.34 10.81 5.13
C ARG A 291 8.02 11.11 6.47
N SER A 292 9.34 11.20 6.43
CA SER A 292 10.24 11.29 7.57
C SER A 292 11.44 12.17 7.17
N GLY A 293 12.40 12.43 8.07
CA GLY A 293 13.63 13.14 7.71
C GLY A 293 13.35 14.54 7.14
N TYR A 294 14.03 14.91 6.07
CA TYR A 294 13.81 16.17 5.35
C TYR A 294 12.98 15.96 4.07
N GLY A 295 12.19 16.97 3.69
CA GLY A 295 11.51 16.96 2.39
C GLY A 295 10.62 18.17 2.13
N VAL A 296 10.21 18.32 0.88
CA VAL A 296 9.29 19.36 0.43
C VAL A 296 7.98 18.75 0.00
N SER A 297 6.87 19.36 0.39
CA SER A 297 5.55 19.09 -0.16
C SER A 297 4.98 20.35 -0.80
N GLN A 298 4.36 20.22 -1.97
CA GLN A 298 3.78 21.32 -2.74
C GLN A 298 2.43 20.88 -3.30
N ARG A 299 1.38 21.67 -3.03
CA ARG A 299 0.05 21.52 -3.64
C ARG A 299 -0.04 22.34 -4.94
N SER A 300 -0.89 21.92 -5.87
CA SER A 300 -1.12 22.65 -7.14
C SER A 300 -1.58 24.09 -6.93
N ASN A 301 -2.35 24.36 -5.87
CA ASN A 301 -2.78 25.71 -5.49
C ASN A 301 -1.66 26.61 -4.92
N GLY A 302 -0.39 26.17 -4.92
CA GLY A 302 0.75 26.94 -4.46
C GLY A 302 1.11 26.77 -2.98
N LEU A 303 0.28 26.11 -2.15
CA LEU A 303 0.63 25.84 -0.75
C LEU A 303 1.83 24.88 -0.69
N ARG A 304 2.95 25.34 -0.13
CA ARG A 304 4.22 24.61 -0.11
C ARG A 304 4.82 24.58 1.30
N TYR A 305 5.43 23.46 1.70
CA TYR A 305 6.18 23.33 2.95
C TYR A 305 7.58 22.77 2.67
N GLU A 306 8.61 23.43 3.20
CA GLU A 306 10.00 23.00 3.24
C GLU A 306 10.38 22.72 4.70
N GLY A 307 10.90 21.53 5.04
CA GLY A 307 11.45 21.29 6.37
C GLY A 307 11.50 19.82 6.80
N GLU A 308 11.48 19.62 8.11
CA GLU A 308 11.52 18.30 8.77
C GLU A 308 10.15 17.61 8.83
N TRP A 309 10.16 16.29 8.68
CA TRP A 309 8.99 15.41 8.70
C TRP A 309 9.17 14.28 9.70
N LEU A 310 8.08 13.91 10.37
CA LEU A 310 8.03 12.75 11.24
C LEU A 310 6.66 12.07 11.14
N GLY A 311 6.63 10.84 10.60
CA GLY A 311 5.42 10.03 10.55
C GLY A 311 4.28 10.68 9.76
N ASN A 312 4.58 11.15 8.54
CA ASN A 312 3.68 11.90 7.65
C ASN A 312 3.28 13.32 8.09
N ARG A 313 3.80 13.82 9.22
CA ARG A 313 3.47 15.14 9.78
C ARG A 313 4.67 16.10 9.70
N ARG A 314 4.39 17.41 9.54
CA ARG A 314 5.38 18.49 9.72
C ARG A 314 5.93 18.44 11.15
N HIS A 315 7.25 18.48 11.28
CA HIS A 315 8.00 18.35 12.52
C HIS A 315 9.16 19.36 12.56
N GLY A 316 9.97 19.32 13.62
CA GLY A 316 11.27 19.99 13.68
C GLY A 316 11.19 21.48 13.34
N TYR A 317 12.06 21.94 12.45
CA TYR A 317 12.02 23.27 11.86
C TYR A 317 11.58 23.22 10.39
N GLY A 318 10.98 24.32 9.92
CA GLY A 318 10.59 24.46 8.52
C GLY A 318 9.83 25.75 8.23
N ARG A 319 9.40 25.87 6.98
CA ARG A 319 8.69 27.03 6.43
C ARG A 319 7.55 26.58 5.53
N THR A 320 6.33 27.00 5.83
CA THR A 320 5.20 26.98 4.89
C THR A 320 5.12 28.30 4.15
N THR A 321 5.04 28.24 2.82
CA THR A 321 4.66 29.37 1.96
C THR A 321 3.22 29.13 1.48
N ARG A 322 2.36 30.12 1.64
CA ARG A 322 0.97 30.13 1.17
C ARG A 322 0.87 30.58 -0.31
N PRO A 323 -0.30 30.39 -0.96
CA PRO A 323 -0.56 30.90 -2.31
C PRO A 323 -0.42 32.43 -2.42
N ASP A 324 -0.79 33.16 -1.36
CA ASP A 324 -0.63 34.61 -1.21
C ASP A 324 0.85 35.07 -1.02
N GLY A 325 1.82 34.17 -1.18
CA GLY A 325 3.24 34.41 -0.93
C GLY A 325 3.64 34.55 0.55
N SER A 326 2.69 34.62 1.48
CA SER A 326 2.95 34.77 2.91
C SER A 326 3.63 33.53 3.49
N ARG A 327 4.51 33.76 4.46
CA ARG A 327 5.41 32.73 4.99
C ARG A 327 5.15 32.50 6.47
N GLU A 328 5.13 31.24 6.87
CA GLU A 328 5.04 30.78 8.25
C GLU A 328 6.24 29.90 8.54
N GLU A 329 7.17 30.42 9.33
CA GLU A 329 8.45 29.79 9.64
C GLU A 329 8.63 29.62 11.15
N GLY A 330 9.29 28.52 11.52
CA GLY A 330 9.67 28.22 12.89
C GLY A 330 9.59 26.75 13.22
N LYS A 331 9.25 26.43 14.48
CA LYS A 331 9.27 25.05 15.01
C LYS A 331 7.90 24.37 14.93
N TYR A 332 7.80 23.27 14.20
CA TYR A 332 6.58 22.47 14.06
C TYR A 332 6.55 21.26 15.01
N LYS A 333 5.37 20.94 15.55
CA LYS A 333 5.11 19.72 16.31
C LYS A 333 3.72 19.19 15.95
N ARG A 334 3.65 17.98 15.37
CA ARG A 334 2.40 17.32 14.94
C ARG A 334 1.55 18.25 14.05
N ASN A 335 2.09 18.68 12.90
CA ASN A 335 1.47 19.61 11.95
C ASN A 335 1.24 21.07 12.41
N ARG A 336 1.34 21.39 13.70
CA ARG A 336 1.13 22.74 14.24
C ARG A 336 2.45 23.50 14.43
N LEU A 337 2.48 24.78 14.10
CA LEU A 337 3.58 25.69 14.39
C LEU A 337 3.50 26.08 15.89
N VAL A 338 4.54 25.77 16.66
CA VAL A 338 4.59 25.96 18.13
C VAL A 338 5.37 27.21 18.51
N HIS A 339 6.39 27.57 17.73
CA HIS A 339 7.14 28.83 17.84
C HIS A 339 7.21 29.40 16.44
N GLY A 340 6.38 30.41 16.14
CA GLY A 340 6.30 31.05 14.82
C GLY A 340 6.62 32.54 14.89
N GLY A 341 7.18 33.10 13.82
CA GLY A 341 7.68 34.48 13.76
C GLY A 341 6.66 35.63 13.86
N ARG A 342 5.40 35.38 14.26
CA ARG A 342 4.32 36.38 14.38
C ARG A 342 4.14 36.84 15.83
N VAL A 343 5.09 37.62 16.34
CA VAL A 343 4.96 38.40 17.59
C VAL A 343 5.37 39.84 17.29
N ARG A 344 4.51 40.81 17.62
CA ARG A 344 4.82 42.25 17.48
C ARG A 344 5.96 42.64 18.43
N SER A 345 6.65 43.74 18.11
CA SER A 345 7.89 44.16 18.79
C SER A 345 7.75 44.27 20.31
N LEU A 346 8.72 43.72 21.04
CA LEU A 346 9.53 44.45 22.03
C LEU A 346 10.77 43.59 22.40
N LEU A 347 11.87 44.24 22.80
CA LEU A 347 13.16 43.59 23.09
C LEU A 347 13.10 42.95 24.49
N PRO A 348 13.31 41.62 24.62
CA PRO A 348 14.61 40.98 24.34
C PRO A 348 14.55 39.80 23.37
N LEU A 349 13.41 39.56 22.70
CA LEU A 349 13.17 38.34 21.90
C LEU A 349 13.96 38.27 20.58
N ALA A 350 14.61 39.36 20.15
CA ALA A 350 15.35 39.43 18.89
C ALA A 350 16.49 38.39 18.76
N LEU A 351 17.28 38.19 19.83
CA LEU A 351 18.35 37.18 19.85
C LEU A 351 17.81 35.74 19.72
N ARG A 352 16.61 35.47 20.25
CA ARG A 352 15.93 34.17 20.06
C ARG A 352 15.37 34.03 18.65
N ARG A 353 14.89 35.12 18.03
CA ARG A 353 14.38 35.16 16.66
C ARG A 353 15.46 34.77 15.65
N GLY A 354 16.69 35.27 15.81
CA GLY A 354 17.85 34.87 14.98
C GLY A 354 18.12 33.37 15.01
N LYS A 355 18.30 32.79 16.21
CA LYS A 355 18.58 31.35 16.41
C LYS A 355 17.41 30.41 16.02
N VAL A 356 16.20 30.94 15.82
CA VAL A 356 15.08 30.17 15.23
C VAL A 356 15.12 30.25 13.70
N LYS A 357 15.37 31.44 13.12
CA LYS A 357 15.49 31.61 11.66
C LYS A 357 16.62 30.75 11.10
N GLU A 358 17.81 30.81 11.69
CA GLU A 358 18.99 29.99 11.33
C GLU A 358 18.65 28.49 11.21
N LYS A 359 17.87 27.96 12.17
CA LYS A 359 17.43 26.56 12.19
C LYS A 359 16.36 26.24 11.15
N VAL A 360 15.51 27.21 10.80
CA VAL A 360 14.59 27.08 9.66
C VAL A 360 15.35 27.05 8.36
N ASP A 361 16.29 27.97 8.13
CA ASP A 361 17.03 28.04 6.87
C ASP A 361 17.89 26.77 6.67
N ARG A 362 18.56 26.27 7.71
CA ARG A 362 19.23 24.94 7.68
C ARG A 362 18.28 23.78 7.39
N ALA A 363 17.05 23.79 7.92
CA ALA A 363 16.05 22.75 7.65
C ALA A 363 15.46 22.84 6.24
N VAL A 364 15.34 24.05 5.70
CA VAL A 364 14.98 24.34 4.30
C VAL A 364 16.06 23.83 3.35
N GLU A 365 17.34 24.06 3.66
CA GLU A 365 18.48 23.52 2.89
C GLU A 365 18.54 21.99 2.95
N GLY A 366 18.26 21.39 4.12
CA GLY A 366 18.07 19.95 4.26
C GLY A 366 16.96 19.43 3.36
N ALA A 367 15.78 20.07 3.39
CA ALA A 367 14.64 19.72 2.55
C ALA A 367 14.94 19.86 1.04
N ARG A 368 15.69 20.89 0.62
CA ARG A 368 16.11 21.07 -0.78
C ARG A 368 17.08 19.99 -1.23
N ARG A 369 18.08 19.63 -0.41
CA ARG A 369 18.98 18.50 -0.72
C ARG A 369 18.23 17.17 -0.78
N ALA A 370 17.26 16.94 0.11
CA ALA A 370 16.41 15.76 0.08
C ALA A 370 15.50 15.71 -1.17
N VAL A 371 15.05 16.85 -1.71
CA VAL A 371 14.34 16.91 -3.01
C VAL A 371 15.28 16.50 -4.15
N SER A 372 16.50 17.02 -4.22
CA SER A 372 17.47 16.65 -5.26
C SER A 372 17.79 15.15 -5.23
N ALA A 373 18.03 14.60 -4.03
CA ALA A 373 18.23 13.17 -3.84
C ALA A 373 16.98 12.35 -4.24
N ALA A 374 15.78 12.80 -3.86
CA ALA A 374 14.52 12.14 -4.22
C ALA A 374 14.25 12.15 -5.73
N ARG A 375 14.58 13.23 -6.46
CA ARG A 375 14.49 13.27 -7.93
C ARG A 375 15.50 12.32 -8.58
N GLN A 376 16.75 12.31 -8.12
CA GLN A 376 17.74 11.33 -8.61
C GLN A 376 17.32 9.87 -8.34
N ARG A 377 16.62 9.58 -7.23
CA ARG A 377 16.07 8.23 -6.98
C ARG A 377 14.77 7.95 -7.74
N GLN A 378 13.97 8.97 -8.05
CA GLN A 378 12.82 8.89 -8.96
C GLN A 378 13.26 8.52 -10.38
N GLU A 379 14.33 9.13 -10.91
CA GLU A 379 14.91 8.81 -12.22
C GLU A 379 15.39 7.36 -12.29
N ILE A 380 16.15 6.89 -11.27
CA ILE A 380 16.57 5.48 -11.17
C ILE A 380 15.36 4.54 -11.05
N ALA A 381 14.34 4.91 -10.28
CA ALA A 381 13.12 4.12 -10.12
C ALA A 381 12.24 4.08 -11.38
N ALA A 382 12.28 5.13 -12.22
CA ALA A 382 11.64 5.15 -13.52
C ALA A 382 12.38 4.23 -14.52
N ALA A 383 13.71 4.29 -14.55
CA ALA A 383 14.52 3.37 -15.36
C ALA A 383 14.29 1.90 -14.96
N ARG A 384 14.31 1.56 -13.67
CA ARG A 384 14.02 0.19 -13.21
C ARG A 384 12.57 -0.23 -13.41
N ALA A 385 11.62 0.70 -13.44
CA ALA A 385 10.24 0.41 -13.83
C ALA A 385 10.10 0.13 -15.35
N ALA A 386 10.92 0.76 -16.19
CA ALA A 386 11.00 0.45 -17.62
C ALA A 386 11.67 -0.92 -17.87
N ASP A 387 12.78 -1.24 -17.17
CA ASP A 387 13.39 -2.57 -17.20
C ASP A 387 12.38 -3.67 -16.82
N ALA A 388 11.64 -3.45 -15.72
CA ALA A 388 10.60 -4.36 -15.24
C ALA A 388 9.44 -4.51 -16.23
N LEU A 389 9.09 -3.44 -16.96
CA LEU A 389 8.10 -3.49 -18.04
C LEU A 389 8.56 -4.34 -19.22
N LEU A 390 9.80 -4.16 -19.68
CA LEU A 390 10.37 -4.99 -20.74
C LEU A 390 10.41 -6.48 -20.33
N LYS A 391 10.77 -6.77 -19.08
CA LYS A 391 10.71 -8.12 -18.49
C LYS A 391 9.28 -8.66 -18.39
N ALA A 392 8.29 -7.82 -18.09
CA ALA A 392 6.88 -8.21 -18.07
C ALA A 392 6.30 -8.50 -19.46
N VAL A 393 6.73 -7.79 -20.50
CA VAL A 393 6.38 -8.09 -21.90
C VAL A 393 7.04 -9.40 -22.34
N ALA A 394 8.34 -9.57 -22.08
CA ALA A 394 9.05 -10.82 -22.38
C ALA A 394 8.42 -12.03 -21.65
N ALA A 395 8.08 -11.89 -20.37
CA ALA A 395 7.35 -12.92 -19.61
C ALA A 395 5.95 -13.20 -20.16
N SER A 396 5.27 -12.22 -20.76
CA SER A 396 3.97 -12.43 -21.41
C SER A 396 4.12 -13.27 -22.69
N SER A 397 5.14 -12.99 -23.52
CA SER A 397 5.44 -13.82 -24.71
C SER A 397 5.93 -15.23 -24.36
N VAL A 398 6.66 -15.40 -23.25
CA VAL A 398 7.00 -16.73 -22.72
C VAL A 398 5.76 -17.45 -22.20
N ALA A 399 4.82 -16.75 -21.56
CA ALA A 399 3.55 -17.32 -21.12
C ALA A 399 2.66 -17.77 -22.30
N GLU A 400 2.63 -17.02 -23.41
CA GLU A 400 1.95 -17.43 -24.65
C GLU A 400 2.53 -18.74 -25.21
N LYS A 401 3.86 -18.86 -25.28
CA LYS A 401 4.55 -20.10 -25.68
C LYS A 401 4.28 -21.25 -24.71
N ALA A 402 4.19 -20.98 -23.41
CA ALA A 402 3.83 -21.97 -22.40
C ALA A 402 2.38 -22.46 -22.57
N VAL A 403 1.44 -21.57 -22.90
CA VAL A 403 0.04 -21.94 -23.21
C VAL A 403 -0.03 -22.80 -24.47
N GLU A 404 0.75 -22.50 -25.51
CA GLU A 404 0.80 -23.31 -26.72
C GLU A 404 1.44 -24.70 -26.46
N ALA A 405 2.52 -24.76 -25.68
CA ALA A 405 3.10 -26.03 -25.23
C ALA A 405 2.09 -26.86 -24.40
N ALA A 406 1.30 -26.21 -23.54
CA ALA A 406 0.23 -26.86 -22.79
C ALA A 406 -0.90 -27.37 -23.70
N ARG A 407 -1.24 -26.63 -24.75
CA ARG A 407 -2.23 -27.06 -25.77
C ARG A 407 -1.76 -28.31 -26.49
N MET A 408 -0.51 -28.35 -26.94
CA MET A 408 0.09 -29.52 -27.59
C MET A 408 0.20 -30.72 -26.65
N ALA A 409 0.58 -30.51 -25.39
CA ALA A 409 0.60 -31.55 -24.37
C ALA A 409 -0.78 -32.19 -24.13
N LYS A 410 -1.85 -31.39 -24.08
CA LYS A 410 -3.22 -31.90 -23.90
C LYS A 410 -3.72 -32.68 -25.12
N LEU A 411 -3.42 -32.23 -26.34
CA LEU A 411 -3.75 -32.99 -27.55
C LEU A 411 -3.04 -34.36 -27.56
N ILE A 412 -1.74 -34.39 -27.28
CA ILE A 412 -0.97 -35.64 -27.20
C ILE A 412 -1.50 -36.56 -26.09
N ALA A 413 -1.89 -36.02 -24.93
CA ALA A 413 -2.51 -36.81 -23.87
C ALA A 413 -3.89 -37.38 -24.28
N GLN A 414 -4.69 -36.62 -25.04
CA GLN A 414 -5.97 -37.07 -25.59
C GLN A 414 -5.80 -38.15 -26.66
N ASP A 415 -4.80 -38.04 -27.55
CA ASP A 415 -4.50 -39.06 -28.56
C ASP A 415 -4.00 -40.37 -27.90
N LEU A 416 -3.29 -40.27 -26.78
CA LEU A 416 -2.78 -41.43 -26.02
C LEU A 416 -3.88 -42.17 -25.24
N GLN A 417 -4.91 -41.48 -24.73
CA GLN A 417 -5.95 -42.07 -23.88
C GLN A 417 -6.69 -43.27 -24.53
N PRO A 418 -7.28 -43.17 -25.74
CA PRO A 418 -7.95 -44.29 -26.39
C PRO A 418 -7.03 -45.48 -26.71
N MET A 419 -5.72 -45.25 -26.92
CA MET A 419 -4.75 -46.32 -27.15
C MET A 419 -4.39 -47.10 -25.87
N LEU A 420 -4.57 -46.48 -24.70
CA LEU A 420 -4.37 -47.09 -23.38
C LEU A 420 -5.63 -47.77 -22.85
N GLU A 421 -6.82 -47.29 -23.23
CA GLU A 421 -8.11 -47.87 -22.87
C GLU A 421 -8.53 -49.03 -23.81
N ALA A 422 -7.79 -49.27 -24.90
CA ALA A 422 -8.06 -50.36 -25.84
C ALA A 422 -7.85 -51.75 -25.19
N PRO A 423 -8.88 -52.62 -25.13
CA PRO A 423 -8.80 -53.91 -24.46
C PRO A 423 -7.96 -54.92 -25.26
N GLY A 424 -6.65 -54.92 -25.02
CA GLY A 424 -5.72 -55.92 -25.59
C GLY A 424 -4.23 -55.60 -25.49
N LEU A 425 -3.83 -54.34 -25.26
CA LEU A 425 -2.41 -53.94 -25.26
C LEU A 425 -1.85 -53.73 -23.84
N ILE A 426 -1.48 -54.84 -23.19
CA ILE A 426 -0.59 -54.82 -22.02
C ILE A 426 0.82 -54.47 -22.50
N LEU A 427 1.09 -53.18 -22.72
CA LEU A 427 2.43 -52.69 -23.09
C LEU A 427 3.27 -52.43 -21.83
N ALA A 428 4.12 -53.41 -21.52
CA ALA A 428 5.31 -53.35 -20.68
C ALA A 428 5.32 -52.31 -19.54
N SER A 429 5.04 -52.79 -18.32
CA SER A 429 5.47 -52.10 -17.10
C SER A 429 7.01 -51.94 -17.11
N VAL A 430 7.48 -50.72 -17.41
CA VAL A 430 8.89 -50.37 -17.28
C VAL A 430 9.13 -50.03 -15.82
N ALA A 431 9.63 -51.02 -15.07
CA ALA A 431 9.98 -50.89 -13.65
C ALA A 431 11.20 -49.97 -13.45
N ALA A 432 10.98 -48.66 -13.55
CA ALA A 432 11.97 -47.62 -13.28
C ALA A 432 12.17 -47.43 -11.77
N SER A 433 12.84 -48.39 -11.12
CA SER A 433 13.17 -48.31 -9.70
C SER A 433 14.17 -47.19 -9.41
N SER A 434 13.76 -46.26 -8.54
CA SER A 434 14.58 -45.26 -7.84
C SER A 434 15.11 -44.05 -8.64
N LEU A 435 15.35 -42.96 -7.88
CA LEU A 435 15.97 -41.67 -8.28
C LEU A 435 15.06 -40.66 -9.03
N LEU A 436 14.14 -40.07 -8.26
CA LEU A 436 13.85 -38.62 -8.32
C LEU A 436 14.94 -37.83 -7.59
#